data_AF-A0A2D8BYE1-F1
#
_entry.id   AF-A0A2D8BYE1-F1
#
_cell.length_a   1.000
_cell.length_b   1.000
_cell.length_c   1.000
_cell.angle_alpha   90.00
_cell.angle_beta   90.00
_cell.angle_gamma   90.00
#
_symmetry.space_group_name_H-M   'P 1'
#
loop_
_entity.id
_entity.type
_entity.pdbx_description
1 polymer ?
#
loop_
_entity_poly.entity_id
_entity_poly.type
_entity_poly.pdbx_seq_one_letter_code
_entity_poly.pdbx_strand_id
1 'polypeptide(L)'
;MTQSSLKIGVAAACLVTVAACAPDRTPSDEAYEGADTLRIEALTDADRSSANLRGELGCSFTIEGTGTVLLAMGFVGDNTPAEAIVRVAGQVQRLSSDDGGYDDLLDDAEFENAAGYEVEVERTSDEPVGGGESPPYPARISLETPDGDEANADGLWTCGP
;
A
#
# COMPACT_ATOMS: atom_id res chain seq x y z
N MET A 1 52.28 2.66 65.51
CA MET A 1 53.57 2.00 65.79
C MET A 1 53.60 0.76 64.91
N THR A 2 54.45 0.54 63.90
CA THR A 2 55.78 1.08 63.57
C THR A 2 56.08 0.74 62.09
N GLN A 3 56.91 1.59 61.49
CA GLN A 3 57.55 1.68 60.17
C GLN A 3 58.46 0.50 59.74
N SER A 4 58.57 0.23 58.42
CA SER A 4 59.81 -0.01 57.60
C SER A 4 59.48 -0.72 56.25
N SER A 5 59.62 -0.10 55.07
CA SER A 5 60.80 -0.02 54.16
C SER A 5 61.28 -1.40 53.64
N LEU A 6 61.65 -1.71 52.39
CA LEU A 6 61.73 -1.13 51.04
C LEU A 6 62.36 -2.25 50.16
N LYS A 7 61.95 -2.50 48.91
CA LYS A 7 62.86 -2.71 47.74
C LYS A 7 62.11 -2.99 46.44
N ILE A 8 62.55 -2.23 45.44
CA ILE A 8 62.07 -2.08 44.07
C ILE A 8 62.68 -3.18 43.19
N GLY A 9 61.89 -3.72 42.27
CA GLY A 9 62.35 -4.50 41.11
C GLY A 9 61.56 -4.07 39.88
N VAL A 10 62.20 -3.33 38.99
CA VAL A 10 61.67 -2.79 37.73
C VAL A 10 61.95 -3.78 36.59
N ALA A 11 60.94 -4.11 35.78
CA ALA A 11 60.99 -4.46 34.34
C ALA A 11 59.64 -5.10 33.98
N ALA A 12 58.95 -4.83 32.88
CA ALA A 12 59.20 -4.02 31.72
C ALA A 12 57.84 -3.59 31.13
N ALA A 13 57.87 -2.49 30.40
CA ALA A 13 56.73 -1.80 29.82
C ALA A 13 55.99 -2.60 28.73
N CYS A 14 54.68 -2.42 28.67
CA CYS A 14 53.96 -2.31 27.40
C CYS A 14 52.94 -1.16 27.54
N LEU A 15 53.28 -0.01 26.96
CA LEU A 15 52.35 1.09 26.66
C LEU A 15 51.32 0.56 25.63
N VAL A 16 50.06 1.00 25.51
CA VAL A 16 49.45 2.33 25.56
C VAL A 16 47.93 2.11 25.77
N THR A 17 47.27 2.82 26.68
CA THR A 17 45.81 3.07 26.55
C THR A 17 45.58 4.57 26.51
N VAL A 18 45.10 5.02 25.37
CA VAL A 18 44.82 6.43 25.05
C VAL A 18 43.61 6.90 25.87
N ALA A 19 43.71 8.06 26.50
CA ALA A 19 42.58 8.76 27.10
C ALA A 19 41.76 9.46 26.00
N ALA A 20 40.43 9.38 26.05
CA ALA A 20 39.59 10.29 25.27
C ALA A 20 38.29 10.61 26.04
N CYS A 21 38.06 11.90 26.24
CA CYS A 21 36.84 12.51 26.76
C CYS A 21 35.59 12.04 26.00
N ALA A 22 34.50 11.91 26.75
CA ALA A 22 33.16 11.84 26.20
C ALA A 22 32.87 13.06 25.31
N PRO A 23 32.05 12.85 24.27
CA PRO A 23 30.94 13.74 24.01
C PRO A 23 29.63 13.04 24.42
N ASP A 24 28.79 13.75 25.17
CA ASP A 24 27.35 13.51 25.20
C ASP A 24 26.86 13.32 23.76
N ARG A 25 26.29 12.15 23.45
CA ARG A 25 25.52 11.95 22.22
C ARG A 25 24.06 11.75 22.61
N THR A 26 23.29 12.80 22.44
CA THR A 26 21.90 12.74 22.00
C THR A 26 21.70 14.00 21.16
N PRO A 27 21.04 13.99 19.98
CA PRO A 27 20.21 12.96 19.37
C PRO A 27 20.68 12.55 17.96
N SER A 28 20.24 11.39 17.50
CA SER A 28 19.96 11.18 16.08
C SER A 28 18.59 10.53 16.01
N ASP A 29 17.56 11.38 16.04
CA ASP A 29 16.35 11.15 15.25
C ASP A 29 16.79 11.01 13.79
N GLU A 30 17.31 9.84 13.45
CA GLU A 30 17.34 9.35 12.09
C GLU A 30 16.57 8.03 12.15
N ALA A 31 15.28 8.16 12.51
CA ALA A 31 14.31 7.40 11.75
C ALA A 31 14.60 7.76 10.30
N TYR A 32 15.21 6.83 9.57
CA TYR A 32 15.11 6.82 8.14
C TYR A 32 13.62 7.02 7.85
N GLU A 33 13.23 8.21 7.40
CA GLU A 33 12.12 8.37 6.48
C GLU A 33 12.54 7.55 5.26
N GLY A 34 12.40 6.23 5.39
CA GLY A 34 12.46 5.33 4.27
C GLY A 34 11.37 5.83 3.35
N ALA A 35 11.76 6.11 2.10
CA ALA A 35 10.86 6.41 1.00
C ALA A 35 9.57 5.62 1.23
N ASP A 36 8.47 6.35 1.45
CA ASP A 36 7.17 5.77 1.73
C ASP A 36 6.86 4.90 0.50
N THR A 37 7.09 3.59 0.62
CA THR A 37 6.87 2.69 -0.50
C THR A 37 5.38 2.78 -0.81
N LEU A 38 5.03 3.19 -2.03
CA LEU A 38 3.66 3.29 -2.47
C LEU A 38 2.90 2.01 -2.08
N ARG A 39 1.85 2.17 -1.26
CA ARG A 39 1.12 1.04 -0.69
C ARG A 39 -0.35 1.12 -1.05
N ILE A 40 -0.84 0.03 -1.63
CA ILE A 40 -2.26 -0.26 -1.78
C ILE A 40 -2.76 -0.87 -0.47
N GLU A 41 -3.81 -0.29 0.12
CA GLU A 41 -4.28 -0.62 1.46
C GLU A 41 -5.76 -1.01 1.46
N ALA A 42 -6.19 -1.69 2.53
CA ALA A 42 -7.59 -2.09 2.69
C ALA A 42 -8.51 -0.90 2.93
N LEU A 43 -9.62 -0.84 2.20
CA LEU A 43 -10.73 0.06 2.45
C LEU A 43 -11.38 -0.26 3.80
N THR A 44 -11.58 0.76 4.60
CA THR A 44 -12.35 0.65 5.85
C THR A 44 -13.86 0.62 5.58
N ASP A 45 -14.66 0.26 6.58
CA ASP A 45 -16.13 0.43 6.50
C ASP A 45 -16.52 1.91 6.31
N ALA A 46 -15.77 2.83 6.91
CA ALA A 46 -16.00 4.26 6.79
C ALA A 46 -15.76 4.78 5.37
N ASP A 47 -14.71 4.28 4.71
CA ASP A 47 -14.40 4.64 3.32
C ASP A 47 -15.55 4.26 2.40
N ARG A 48 -15.98 2.99 2.48
CA ARG A 48 -17.06 2.43 1.65
C ARG A 48 -18.39 3.13 1.88
N SER A 49 -18.75 3.38 3.13
CA SER A 49 -20.04 4.02 3.47
C SER A 49 -20.08 5.51 3.15
N SER A 50 -18.95 6.22 3.13
CA SER A 50 -18.88 7.65 2.81
C SER A 50 -18.63 7.95 1.32
N ALA A 51 -18.19 6.96 0.53
CA ALA A 51 -17.85 7.14 -0.88
C ALA A 51 -19.05 7.55 -1.76
N ASN A 52 -20.27 7.19 -1.36
CA ASN A 52 -21.51 7.46 -2.10
C ASN A 52 -21.37 7.16 -3.59
N LEU A 53 -20.76 6.02 -3.94
CA LEU A 53 -20.57 5.60 -5.32
C LEU A 53 -21.92 5.43 -6.01
N ARG A 54 -22.02 5.95 -7.23
CA ARG A 54 -23.21 5.81 -8.08
C ARG A 54 -23.11 4.53 -8.90
N GLY A 55 -24.23 3.85 -9.07
CA GLY A 55 -24.33 2.63 -9.87
C GLY A 55 -25.40 1.70 -9.34
N GLU A 56 -25.65 0.62 -10.07
CA GLU A 56 -26.61 -0.43 -9.73
C GLU A 56 -25.91 -1.71 -9.28
N LEU A 57 -24.78 -2.04 -9.92
CA LEU A 57 -23.94 -3.20 -9.63
C LEU A 57 -22.50 -2.74 -9.42
N GLY A 58 -21.71 -3.59 -8.77
CA GLY A 58 -20.34 -3.23 -8.42
C GLY A 58 -19.34 -4.36 -8.55
N CYS A 59 -18.08 -3.97 -8.52
CA CYS A 59 -16.96 -4.87 -8.50
C CYS A 59 -16.01 -4.50 -7.36
N SER A 60 -15.34 -5.50 -6.78
CA SER A 60 -14.36 -5.29 -5.72
C SER A 60 -13.09 -6.07 -5.97
N PHE A 61 -11.95 -5.42 -5.70
CA PHE A 61 -10.64 -6.04 -5.74
C PHE A 61 -10.18 -6.35 -4.32
N THR A 62 -9.86 -7.62 -4.08
CA THR A 62 -9.43 -8.10 -2.76
C THR A 62 -8.07 -8.75 -2.85
N ILE A 63 -7.15 -8.35 -1.96
CA ILE A 63 -5.82 -8.94 -1.82
C ILE A 63 -5.82 -9.85 -0.59
N GLU A 64 -5.28 -11.07 -0.73
CA GLU A 64 -5.19 -12.02 0.39
C GLU A 64 -4.36 -11.42 1.54
N GLY A 65 -4.88 -11.51 2.77
CA GLY A 65 -4.23 -10.96 3.97
C GLY A 65 -4.37 -9.44 4.16
N THR A 66 -4.73 -8.69 3.11
CA THR A 66 -5.00 -7.24 3.18
C THR A 66 -6.49 -6.97 3.28
N GLY A 67 -7.30 -7.58 2.42
CA GLY A 67 -8.74 -7.31 2.30
C GLY A 67 -9.09 -6.54 1.02
N THR A 68 -10.30 -5.98 0.97
CA THR A 68 -10.78 -5.21 -0.18
C THR A 68 -10.05 -3.88 -0.27
N VAL A 69 -9.40 -3.61 -1.38
CA VAL A 69 -8.58 -2.40 -1.59
C VAL A 69 -9.18 -1.43 -2.61
N LEU A 70 -10.03 -1.94 -3.51
CA LEU A 70 -10.79 -1.16 -4.48
C LEU A 70 -12.25 -1.59 -4.48
N LEU A 71 -13.15 -0.63 -4.60
CA LEU A 71 -14.57 -0.83 -4.83
C LEU A 71 -15.00 0.07 -5.99
N ALA A 72 -15.65 -0.51 -7.00
CA ALA A 72 -16.19 0.20 -8.16
C ALA A 72 -17.69 -0.08 -8.31
N MET A 73 -18.43 0.90 -8.84
CA MET A 73 -19.87 0.80 -9.12
C MET A 73 -20.16 1.38 -10.49
N GLY A 74 -21.06 0.74 -11.24
CA GLY A 74 -21.50 1.18 -12.56
C GLY A 74 -23.01 0.96 -12.77
N PHE A 75 -23.59 1.69 -13.73
CA PHE A 75 -24.99 1.49 -14.13
C PHE A 75 -25.09 0.40 -15.20
N VAL A 76 -26.17 -0.40 -15.20
CA VAL A 76 -26.36 -1.48 -16.17
C VAL A 76 -27.02 -0.93 -17.43
N GLY A 77 -26.43 -1.19 -18.60
CA GLY A 77 -26.99 -0.77 -19.89
C GLY A 77 -27.00 0.75 -20.12
N ASP A 78 -26.21 1.50 -19.35
CA ASP A 78 -26.00 2.93 -19.47
C ASP A 78 -24.49 3.21 -19.56
N ASN A 79 -24.11 4.29 -20.25
CA ASN A 79 -22.71 4.66 -20.47
C ASN A 79 -22.23 5.76 -19.50
N THR A 80 -22.96 6.00 -18.41
CA THR A 80 -22.53 6.89 -17.34
C THR A 80 -21.27 6.29 -16.72
N PRO A 81 -20.14 7.01 -16.72
CA PRO A 81 -18.87 6.52 -16.21
C PRO A 81 -18.99 5.85 -14.84
N ALA A 82 -18.38 4.67 -14.73
CA ALA A 82 -18.29 3.94 -13.49
C ALA A 82 -17.44 4.73 -12.48
N GLU A 83 -17.80 4.64 -11.20
CA GLU A 83 -17.08 5.32 -10.12
C GLU A 83 -16.37 4.32 -9.24
N ALA A 84 -15.15 4.64 -8.82
CA ALA A 84 -14.37 3.79 -7.92
C ALA A 84 -13.77 4.56 -6.74
N ILE A 85 -13.45 3.81 -5.68
CA ILE A 85 -12.54 4.22 -4.62
C ILE A 85 -11.43 3.20 -4.44
N VAL A 86 -10.22 3.70 -4.20
CA VAL A 86 -9.05 2.90 -3.81
C VAL A 86 -8.37 3.58 -2.63
N ARG A 87 -7.76 2.80 -1.73
CA ARG A 87 -6.93 3.37 -0.65
C ARG A 87 -5.45 3.21 -0.96
N VAL A 88 -4.76 4.33 -1.02
CA VAL A 88 -3.36 4.46 -1.41
C VAL A 88 -2.64 5.39 -0.43
N ALA A 89 -1.52 4.93 0.13
CA ALA A 89 -0.67 5.73 1.01
C ALA A 89 -1.45 6.47 2.13
N GLY A 90 -2.38 5.77 2.78
CA GLY A 90 -3.21 6.32 3.86
C GLY A 90 -4.38 7.19 3.41
N GLN A 91 -4.57 7.41 2.11
CA GLN A 91 -5.61 8.28 1.54
C GLN A 91 -6.58 7.48 0.67
N VAL A 92 -7.86 7.88 0.66
CA VAL A 92 -8.84 7.34 -0.29
C VAL A 92 -8.83 8.21 -1.52
N GLN A 93 -8.54 7.61 -2.68
CA GLN A 93 -8.70 8.25 -3.98
C GLN A 93 -10.06 7.88 -4.55
N ARG A 94 -10.79 8.88 -5.03
CA ARG A 94 -12.00 8.69 -5.84
C ARG A 94 -11.60 8.80 -7.30
N LEU A 95 -12.05 7.84 -8.10
CA LEU A 95 -11.69 7.67 -9.50
C LEU A 95 -12.97 7.49 -10.33
N SER A 96 -12.85 7.67 -11.64
CA SER A 96 -13.90 7.43 -12.63
C SER A 96 -13.30 6.70 -13.82
N SER A 97 -14.07 5.84 -14.48
CA SER A 97 -13.71 5.40 -15.83
C SER A 97 -13.88 6.57 -16.83
N ASP A 98 -13.24 6.47 -18.00
CA ASP A 98 -13.39 7.45 -19.08
C ASP A 98 -14.78 7.38 -19.72
N ASP A 99 -15.24 6.16 -19.98
CA ASP A 99 -16.53 5.85 -20.57
C ASP A 99 -17.12 4.60 -19.89
N GLY A 100 -18.36 4.26 -20.25
CA GLY A 100 -18.94 2.98 -19.92
C GLY A 100 -19.62 2.89 -18.56
N GLY A 101 -20.34 1.79 -18.36
CA GLY A 101 -21.09 1.49 -17.15
C GLY A 101 -20.55 0.25 -16.44
N TYR A 102 -21.45 -0.58 -15.92
CA TYR A 102 -21.06 -1.82 -15.23
C TYR A 102 -20.36 -2.85 -16.14
N ASP A 103 -20.75 -2.93 -17.42
CA ASP A 103 -20.19 -3.93 -18.34
C ASP A 103 -18.67 -3.72 -18.55
N ASP A 104 -18.22 -2.47 -18.51
CA ASP A 104 -16.83 -2.06 -18.63
C ASP A 104 -16.00 -2.40 -17.38
N LEU A 105 -16.63 -2.85 -16.29
CA LEU A 105 -15.92 -3.31 -15.09
C LEU A 105 -15.57 -4.80 -15.14
N LEU A 106 -16.09 -5.57 -16.10
CA LEU A 106 -16.12 -7.03 -15.99
C LEU A 106 -14.80 -7.73 -16.32
N ASP A 107 -14.00 -7.19 -17.24
CA ASP A 107 -12.81 -7.87 -17.75
C ASP A 107 -11.53 -7.08 -17.48
N ASP A 108 -11.55 -5.82 -17.87
CA ASP A 108 -10.48 -4.86 -17.73
C ASP A 108 -11.09 -3.52 -17.33
N ALA A 109 -10.75 -3.03 -16.14
CA ALA A 109 -11.34 -1.84 -15.57
C ALA A 109 -10.27 -0.77 -15.35
N GLU A 110 -10.39 0.33 -16.09
CA GLU A 110 -9.51 1.48 -16.02
C GLU A 110 -10.21 2.66 -15.32
N PHE A 111 -9.50 3.32 -14.41
CA PHE A 111 -10.00 4.48 -13.71
C PHE A 111 -8.93 5.54 -13.52
N GLU A 112 -9.33 6.80 -13.65
CA GLU A 112 -8.47 7.94 -13.42
C GLU A 112 -9.13 9.02 -12.56
N ASN A 113 -8.34 9.99 -12.12
CA ASN A 113 -8.87 11.25 -11.59
C ASN A 113 -8.08 12.47 -12.05
N ALA A 114 -8.68 13.64 -11.86
CA ALA A 114 -8.07 14.92 -12.21
C ALA A 114 -6.78 15.26 -11.44
N ALA A 115 -6.44 14.51 -10.38
CA ALA A 115 -5.17 14.65 -9.69
C ALA A 115 -4.03 13.87 -10.38
N GLY A 116 -4.34 12.96 -11.31
CA GLY A 116 -3.37 12.15 -12.07
C GLY A 116 -3.11 10.78 -11.45
N TYR A 117 -4.04 10.25 -10.65
CA TYR A 117 -3.98 8.84 -10.25
C TYR A 117 -4.63 7.99 -11.34
N GLU A 118 -3.98 6.89 -11.70
CA GLU A 118 -4.45 5.92 -12.68
C GLU A 118 -4.48 4.54 -12.02
N VAL A 119 -5.58 3.80 -12.20
CA VAL A 119 -5.75 2.44 -11.68
C VAL A 119 -6.34 1.55 -12.76
N GLU A 120 -5.68 0.41 -12.97
CA GLU A 120 -6.12 -0.65 -13.87
C GLU A 120 -6.36 -1.93 -13.07
N VAL A 121 -7.43 -2.65 -13.39
CA VAL A 121 -7.71 -3.99 -12.87
C VAL A 121 -7.92 -4.95 -14.04
N GLU A 122 -6.96 -5.85 -14.25
CA GLU A 122 -6.98 -6.83 -15.32
C GLU A 122 -7.22 -8.23 -14.75
N ARG A 123 -8.17 -9.00 -15.32
CA ARG A 123 -8.30 -10.44 -15.02
C ARG A 123 -7.08 -11.19 -15.56
N THR A 124 -6.36 -11.88 -14.68
CA THR A 124 -5.18 -12.69 -15.05
C THR A 124 -5.57 -14.12 -15.45
N SER A 125 -6.83 -14.51 -15.27
CA SER A 125 -7.36 -15.80 -15.68
C SER A 125 -8.86 -15.74 -15.98
N ASP A 126 -9.27 -16.47 -17.01
CA ASP A 126 -10.69 -16.68 -17.33
C ASP A 126 -11.39 -17.72 -16.44
N GLU A 127 -10.64 -18.46 -15.62
CA GLU A 127 -11.19 -19.49 -14.73
C GLU A 127 -11.43 -18.88 -13.33
N PRO A 128 -12.68 -18.88 -12.82
CA PRO A 128 -12.95 -18.35 -11.49
C PRO A 128 -12.41 -19.24 -10.37
N VAL A 129 -12.11 -18.62 -9.24
CA VAL A 129 -11.72 -19.30 -8.00
C VAL A 129 -12.92 -19.43 -7.05
N GLY A 130 -13.96 -20.12 -7.52
CA GLY A 130 -15.19 -20.27 -6.74
C GLY A 130 -16.40 -20.58 -7.60
N GLY A 131 -17.58 -20.25 -7.09
CA GLY A 131 -18.84 -20.41 -7.81
C GLY A 131 -19.90 -19.43 -7.28
N GLY A 132 -21.12 -19.56 -7.79
CA GLY A 132 -22.22 -18.63 -7.50
C GLY A 132 -22.49 -17.69 -8.68
N GLU A 133 -23.35 -16.70 -8.46
CA GLU A 133 -23.74 -15.72 -9.50
C GLU A 133 -22.62 -14.73 -9.80
N SER A 134 -21.76 -14.47 -8.81
CA SER A 134 -20.63 -13.54 -8.87
C SER A 134 -19.35 -14.22 -8.39
N PRO A 135 -18.83 -15.19 -9.13
CA PRO A 135 -17.62 -15.89 -8.71
C PRO A 135 -16.40 -14.95 -8.80
N PRO A 136 -15.42 -15.07 -7.89
CA PRO A 136 -14.19 -14.28 -7.95
C PRO A 136 -13.26 -14.78 -9.05
N TYR A 137 -12.58 -13.89 -9.74
CA TYR A 137 -11.57 -14.20 -10.75
C TYR A 137 -10.18 -13.76 -10.28
N PRO A 138 -9.11 -14.54 -10.56
CA PRO A 138 -7.75 -14.05 -10.41
C PRO A 138 -7.53 -12.78 -11.23
N ALA A 139 -6.95 -11.76 -10.62
CA ALA A 139 -6.74 -10.46 -11.25
C ALA A 139 -5.50 -9.75 -10.70
N ARG A 140 -5.03 -8.74 -11.42
CA ARG A 140 -3.97 -7.83 -10.98
C ARG A 140 -4.53 -6.42 -10.90
N ILE A 141 -4.13 -5.69 -9.87
CA ILE A 141 -4.32 -4.24 -9.78
C ILE A 141 -2.98 -3.56 -10.05
N SER A 142 -2.99 -2.57 -10.94
CA SER A 142 -1.89 -1.67 -11.25
C SER A 142 -2.30 -0.26 -10.84
N LEU A 143 -1.42 0.48 -10.18
CA LEU A 143 -1.64 1.84 -9.72
C LEU A 143 -0.45 2.68 -10.14
N GLU A 144 -0.71 3.79 -10.83
CA GLU A 144 0.24 4.87 -11.06
C GLU A 144 -0.22 6.13 -10.31
N THR A 145 0.74 6.81 -9.69
CA THR A 145 0.51 8.10 -9.01
C THR A 145 0.89 9.27 -9.91
N PRO A 146 0.45 10.49 -9.57
CA PRO A 146 0.79 11.68 -10.37
C PRO A 146 2.30 11.97 -10.48
N ASP A 147 3.08 11.46 -9.53
CA ASP A 147 4.53 11.60 -9.49
C ASP A 147 5.25 10.48 -10.27
N GLY A 148 4.51 9.53 -10.84
CA GLY A 148 5.01 8.38 -11.59
C GLY A 148 5.47 7.21 -10.71
N ASP A 149 5.14 7.22 -9.41
CA ASP A 149 5.34 6.02 -8.58
C ASP A 149 4.29 4.97 -8.95
N GLU A 150 4.73 3.71 -9.08
CA GLU A 150 3.90 2.58 -9.47
C GLU A 150 3.79 1.54 -8.36
N ALA A 151 2.62 0.91 -8.23
CA ALA A 151 2.40 -0.24 -7.37
C ALA A 151 1.54 -1.28 -8.07
N ASN A 152 1.86 -2.56 -7.86
CA ASN A 152 1.16 -3.68 -8.46
C ASN A 152 0.87 -4.74 -7.39
N ALA A 153 -0.29 -5.38 -7.46
CA ALA A 153 -0.62 -6.50 -6.59
C ALA A 153 -1.54 -7.52 -7.28
N ASP A 154 -1.31 -8.80 -7.00
CA ASP A 154 -2.23 -9.87 -7.41
C ASP A 154 -3.34 -10.02 -6.38
N GLY A 155 -4.54 -10.37 -6.84
CA GLY A 155 -5.72 -10.50 -6.00
C GLY A 155 -6.89 -11.15 -6.72
N LEU A 156 -8.09 -10.87 -6.21
CA LEU A 156 -9.34 -11.38 -6.74
C LEU A 156 -10.26 -10.22 -7.13
N TRP A 157 -10.80 -10.30 -8.35
CA TRP A 157 -11.81 -9.40 -8.87
C TRP A 157 -13.18 -10.08 -8.85
N THR A 158 -14.15 -9.47 -8.16
CA THR A 158 -15.50 -10.03 -8.00
C THR A 158 -16.53 -8.99 -8.36
N CYS A 159 -17.36 -9.29 -9.36
CA CYS A 159 -18.39 -8.40 -9.89
C CYS A 159 -19.80 -8.97 -9.68
N GLY A 160 -20.71 -8.17 -9.14
CA GLY A 160 -22.04 -8.64 -8.76
C GLY A 160 -22.98 -7.60 -8.14
N PRO A 161 -24.19 -8.05 -7.77
CA PRO A 161 -25.14 -7.28 -6.97
C PRO A 161 -24.72 -7.13 -5.50
#